data_AF-A0A9E3WBN8-F1
#
_entry.id   AF-A0A9E3WBN8-F1
#
_cell.length_a   1.000
_cell.length_b   1.000
_cell.length_c   1.000
_cell.angle_alpha   90.00
_cell.angle_beta   90.00
_cell.angle_gamma   90.00
#
_symmetry.space_group_name_H-M   'P 1'
#
loop_
_entity.id
_entity.type
_entity.pdbx_description
1 polymer ?
#
loop_
_entity_poly.entity_id
_entity_poly.type
_entity_poly.pdbx_seq_one_letter_code
_entity_poly.pdbx_strand_id
1 'polypeptide(L)'
;MSYFDLQQRLERQQFANGYALVNGVEMHAEYGDRFQIPHDVLKKHVRAGYFIELRIDSPRFSVHEDAPVKCTCPTCNGEATKPILRHDHPETLVKLPEQRVPSRGWGEDFWARVAEREGEYFAAVVDNPLYEARLHGLRARDTIIFHSDHILAIHPIHREEMVLGMDAVDLKTLATWLATQRG
;
A
#
# COMPACT_ATOMS: atom_id res chain seq x y z
N MET A 1 16.32 18.59 19.13
CA MET A 1 15.56 17.42 18.67
C MET A 1 16.03 17.12 17.26
N SER A 2 16.68 15.99 17.03
CA SER A 2 17.19 15.61 15.71
C SER A 2 16.00 15.22 14.84
N TYR A 3 15.57 16.13 13.96
CA TYR A 3 14.69 15.79 12.85
C TYR A 3 15.52 14.97 11.88
N PHE A 4 15.42 13.65 11.98
CA PHE A 4 15.91 12.79 10.92
C PHE A 4 14.97 12.95 9.72
N ASP A 5 15.52 13.43 8.62
CA ASP A 5 14.95 13.42 7.28
C ASP A 5 14.25 12.08 6.99
N LEU A 6 13.03 12.12 6.45
CA LEU A 6 12.24 10.92 6.17
C LEU A 6 12.98 9.91 5.30
N GLN A 7 13.83 10.38 4.38
CA GLN A 7 14.68 9.49 3.57
C GLN A 7 15.60 8.63 4.45
N GLN A 8 16.30 9.23 5.41
CA GLN A 8 17.20 8.50 6.31
C GLN A 8 16.44 7.53 7.23
N ARG A 9 15.20 7.88 7.59
CA ARG A 9 14.33 6.98 8.37
C ARG A 9 13.89 5.78 7.54
N LEU A 10 13.59 5.98 6.25
CA LEU A 10 13.27 4.90 5.32
C LEU A 10 14.45 3.91 5.19
N GLU A 11 15.67 4.42 5.01
CA GLU A 11 16.88 3.59 4.88
C GLU A 11 17.17 2.71 6.10
N ARG A 12 16.71 3.14 7.29
CA ARG A 12 16.88 2.40 8.56
C ARG A 12 15.69 1.52 8.91
N GLN A 13 14.54 1.73 8.28
CA GLN A 13 13.35 0.93 8.53
C GLN A 13 13.60 -0.50 8.04
N GLN A 14 13.32 -1.47 8.91
CA GLN A 14 13.45 -2.88 8.59
C GLN A 14 12.21 -3.63 9.06
N PHE A 15 11.79 -4.61 8.28
CA PHE A 15 10.73 -5.54 8.65
C PHE A 15 11.32 -6.91 8.94
N ALA A 16 10.60 -7.70 9.74
CA ALA A 16 11.02 -9.05 10.06
C ALA A 16 10.96 -9.97 8.84
N ASN A 17 11.67 -11.09 8.89
CA ASN A 17 11.57 -12.21 7.93
C ASN A 17 11.75 -11.84 6.44
N GLY A 18 12.54 -10.81 6.16
CA GLY A 18 12.86 -10.38 4.79
C GLY A 18 11.69 -9.73 4.05
N TYR A 19 10.68 -9.28 4.78
CA TYR A 19 9.62 -8.46 4.21
C TYR A 19 10.16 -7.07 3.85
N ALA A 20 9.57 -6.48 2.82
CA ALA A 20 9.82 -5.12 2.36
C ALA A 20 8.53 -4.49 1.85
N LEU A 21 8.49 -3.16 1.81
CA LEU A 21 7.45 -2.45 1.08
C LEU A 21 7.60 -2.73 -0.41
N VAL A 22 6.48 -2.95 -1.08
CA VAL A 22 6.46 -3.17 -2.53
C VAL A 22 6.55 -1.84 -3.26
N ASN A 23 7.46 -1.76 -4.22
CA ASN A 23 7.54 -0.65 -5.15
C ASN A 23 6.46 -0.80 -6.22
N GLY A 24 5.43 0.05 -6.16
CA GLY A 24 4.31 -0.01 -7.09
C GLY A 24 4.68 0.35 -8.53
N VAL A 25 5.70 1.21 -8.73
CA VAL A 25 6.18 1.59 -10.06
C VAL A 25 6.88 0.41 -10.73
N GLU A 26 7.75 -0.30 -10.01
CA GLU A 26 8.41 -1.52 -10.51
C GLU A 26 7.38 -2.60 -10.84
N MET A 27 6.42 -2.83 -9.94
CA MET A 27 5.35 -3.80 -10.17
C MET A 27 4.45 -3.42 -11.36
N HIS A 28 4.10 -2.15 -11.52
CA HIS A 28 3.33 -1.71 -12.68
C HIS A 28 4.12 -1.90 -13.98
N ALA A 29 5.43 -1.62 -13.98
CA ALA A 29 6.29 -1.84 -15.15
C ALA A 29 6.38 -3.33 -15.53
N GLU A 30 6.39 -4.24 -14.55
CA GLU A 30 6.44 -5.69 -14.78
C GLU A 30 5.08 -6.28 -15.21
N TYR A 31 4.00 -5.89 -14.54
CA TYR A 31 2.69 -6.53 -14.70
C TYR A 31 1.70 -5.74 -15.57
N GLY A 32 2.02 -4.48 -15.90
CA GLY A 32 1.22 -3.58 -16.73
C GLY A 32 -0.19 -3.41 -16.17
N ASP A 33 -1.18 -3.64 -17.03
CA ASP A 33 -2.59 -3.41 -16.66
C ASP A 33 -3.10 -4.31 -15.53
N ARG A 34 -2.37 -5.38 -15.22
CA ARG A 34 -2.69 -6.29 -14.11
C ARG A 34 -2.29 -5.74 -12.75
N PHE A 35 -1.53 -4.64 -12.71
CA PHE A 35 -1.13 -3.96 -11.47
C PHE A 35 -1.22 -2.45 -11.67
N GLN A 36 -2.40 -1.88 -11.50
CA GLN A 36 -2.61 -0.43 -11.64
C GLN A 36 -2.17 0.32 -10.39
N ILE A 37 -1.57 1.50 -10.58
CA ILE A 37 -1.17 2.42 -9.50
C ILE A 37 -1.70 3.83 -9.78
N PRO A 38 -1.84 4.71 -8.77
CA PRO A 38 -2.23 6.09 -8.98
C PRO A 38 -1.20 6.81 -9.85
N HIS A 39 -1.67 7.61 -10.80
CA HIS A 39 -0.81 8.48 -11.58
C HIS A 39 -0.05 9.47 -10.68
N ASP A 40 1.16 9.86 -11.06
CA ASP A 40 2.02 10.72 -10.24
C ASP A 40 1.39 12.08 -9.89
N VAL A 41 0.54 12.60 -10.79
CA VAL A 41 -0.25 13.82 -10.51
C VAL A 41 -1.16 13.65 -9.29
N LEU A 42 -1.70 12.45 -9.04
CA LEU A 42 -2.51 12.18 -7.84
C LEU A 42 -1.60 12.05 -6.60
N LYS A 43 -0.47 11.36 -6.72
CA LYS A 43 0.52 11.21 -5.65
C LYS A 43 1.07 12.56 -5.19
N LYS A 44 1.29 13.50 -6.13
CA LYS A 44 1.70 14.89 -5.87
C LYS A 44 0.78 15.61 -4.91
N HIS A 45 -0.51 15.27 -4.87
CA HIS A 45 -1.50 15.92 -4.02
C HIS A 45 -1.86 15.14 -2.75
N VAL A 46 -1.12 14.07 -2.42
CA VAL A 46 -1.28 13.38 -1.13
C VAL A 46 -0.78 14.28 0.00
N ARG A 47 -1.58 14.40 1.06
CA ARG A 47 -1.35 15.28 2.22
C ARG A 47 -1.56 14.54 3.53
N ALA A 48 -1.14 15.16 4.64
CA ALA A 48 -1.44 14.66 5.97
C ALA A 48 -2.96 14.49 6.17
N GLY A 49 -3.35 13.39 6.81
CA GLY A 49 -4.74 12.97 6.97
C GLY A 49 -5.24 12.03 5.86
N TYR A 50 -4.55 11.90 4.73
CA TYR A 50 -5.00 11.03 3.65
C TYR A 50 -4.75 9.56 3.97
N PHE A 51 -5.68 8.70 3.58
CA PHE A 51 -5.52 7.26 3.61
C PHE A 51 -4.96 6.79 2.27
N ILE A 52 -3.85 6.05 2.35
CA ILE A 52 -3.18 5.43 1.20
C ILE A 52 -3.05 3.92 1.44
N GLU A 53 -3.05 3.15 0.35
CA GLU A 53 -2.81 1.72 0.39
C GLU A 53 -1.34 1.46 0.10
N LEU A 54 -0.72 0.65 0.96
CA LEU A 54 0.64 0.14 0.82
C LEU A 54 0.57 -1.38 0.79
N ARG A 55 1.64 -2.02 0.31
CA ARG A 55 1.82 -3.46 0.41
C ARG A 55 3.15 -3.79 1.05
N ILE A 56 3.12 -4.73 1.98
CA ILE A 56 4.32 -5.37 2.52
C ILE A 56 4.38 -6.81 2.03
N ASP A 57 5.53 -7.22 1.52
CA ASP A 57 5.67 -8.54 0.92
C ASP A 57 7.09 -9.10 1.12
N SER A 58 7.23 -10.43 1.02
CA SER A 58 8.50 -11.14 1.11
C SER A 58 8.66 -12.10 -0.07
N PRO A 59 9.88 -12.27 -0.60
CA PRO A 59 10.15 -13.34 -1.56
C PRO A 59 10.07 -14.74 -0.92
N ARG A 60 10.07 -14.84 0.42
CA ARG A 60 9.97 -16.10 1.14
C ARG A 60 8.52 -16.58 1.19
N PHE A 61 8.16 -17.48 0.29
CA PHE A 61 6.92 -18.24 0.42
C PHE A 61 7.14 -19.43 1.37
N SER A 62 6.42 -19.47 2.50
CA SER A 62 6.50 -20.58 3.45
C SER A 62 5.41 -21.61 3.13
N VAL A 63 5.74 -22.58 2.27
CA VAL A 63 4.96 -23.82 2.13
C VAL A 63 5.30 -24.72 3.31
N HIS A 64 4.39 -24.82 4.28
CA HIS A 64 4.36 -25.98 5.16
C HIS A 64 3.93 -27.22 4.36
N GLU A 65 4.49 -28.40 4.68
CA GLU A 65 4.24 -29.66 3.95
C GLU A 65 2.75 -30.03 3.84
N ASP A 66 1.91 -29.56 4.78
CA ASP A 66 0.47 -29.83 4.83
C ASP A 66 -0.41 -28.76 4.12
N ALA A 67 0.18 -27.78 3.43
CA ALA A 67 -0.57 -26.73 2.74
C ALA A 67 -1.13 -27.22 1.38
N PRO A 68 -2.41 -26.94 1.05
CA PRO A 68 -2.95 -27.19 -0.28
C PRO A 68 -2.07 -26.54 -1.35
N VAL A 69 -1.63 -27.32 -2.34
CA VAL A 69 -0.69 -26.91 -3.39
C VAL A 69 -1.21 -25.76 -4.26
N LYS A 70 -2.54 -25.55 -4.29
CA LYS A 70 -3.21 -24.59 -5.17
C LYS A 70 -4.33 -23.86 -4.43
N CYS A 71 -4.23 -22.54 -4.26
CA CYS A 71 -5.38 -21.66 -4.06
C CYS A 71 -5.71 -20.96 -5.39
N THR A 72 -6.85 -20.30 -5.53
CA THR A 72 -7.15 -19.44 -6.70
C THR A 72 -7.45 -18.00 -6.24
N CYS A 73 -6.94 -17.01 -6.96
CA CYS A 73 -7.20 -15.60 -6.65
C CYS A 73 -8.62 -15.23 -7.12
N PRO A 74 -9.51 -14.72 -6.26
CA PRO A 74 -10.87 -14.36 -6.65
C PRO A 74 -10.93 -13.15 -7.61
N THR A 75 -9.84 -12.39 -7.72
CA THR A 75 -9.74 -11.21 -8.58
C THR A 75 -9.25 -11.54 -10.00
N CYS A 76 -8.34 -12.51 -10.16
CA CYS A 76 -7.73 -12.82 -11.46
C CYS A 76 -7.84 -14.29 -11.91
N ASN A 77 -8.47 -15.15 -11.09
CA ASN A 77 -8.64 -16.60 -11.33
C ASN A 77 -7.36 -17.40 -11.60
N GLY A 78 -6.18 -16.81 -11.34
CA GLY A 78 -4.90 -17.51 -11.43
C GLY A 78 -4.68 -18.47 -10.26
N GLU A 79 -3.83 -19.47 -10.47
CA GLU A 79 -3.34 -20.38 -9.42
C GLU A 79 -2.55 -19.54 -8.39
N ALA A 80 -3.21 -19.21 -7.28
CA ALA A 80 -2.66 -18.45 -6.18
C ALA A 80 -1.75 -19.36 -5.36
N THR A 81 -0.51 -19.52 -5.82
CA THR A 81 0.57 -19.97 -4.94
C THR A 81 0.90 -18.91 -3.90
N LYS A 82 0.44 -17.66 -4.05
CA LYS A 82 0.62 -16.56 -3.09
C LYS A 82 -0.58 -15.59 -3.13
N PRO A 83 -1.72 -15.94 -2.51
CA PRO A 83 -2.88 -15.05 -2.49
C PRO A 83 -2.50 -13.73 -1.81
N ILE A 84 -3.08 -12.63 -2.26
CA ILE A 84 -2.86 -11.30 -1.68
C ILE A 84 -3.91 -11.07 -0.60
N LEU A 85 -3.48 -10.82 0.63
CA LEU A 85 -4.36 -10.35 1.68
C LEU A 85 -4.64 -8.86 1.46
N ARG A 86 -5.92 -8.47 1.46
CA ARG A 86 -6.36 -7.09 1.26
C ARG A 86 -7.26 -6.64 2.38
N HIS A 87 -7.28 -5.34 2.60
CA HIS A 87 -8.21 -4.69 3.51
C HIS A 87 -9.08 -3.73 2.71
N ASP A 88 -10.38 -4.02 2.63
CA ASP A 88 -11.30 -3.30 1.75
C ASP A 88 -11.47 -1.83 2.14
N HIS A 89 -11.31 -1.52 3.42
CA HIS A 89 -11.49 -0.18 3.97
C HIS A 89 -10.47 0.11 5.10
N PRO A 90 -10.14 1.39 5.33
CA PRO A 90 -9.52 1.84 6.57
C PRO A 90 -10.32 1.39 7.80
N GLU A 91 -9.71 1.44 8.98
CA GLU A 91 -10.34 0.93 10.21
C GLU A 91 -11.68 1.62 10.49
N THR A 92 -12.70 0.81 10.72
CA THR A 92 -14.05 1.30 11.02
C THR A 92 -14.15 1.69 12.49
N LEU A 93 -15.09 2.58 12.82
CA LEU A 93 -15.40 2.91 14.23
C LEU A 93 -15.92 1.71 15.04
N VAL A 94 -16.32 0.62 14.39
CA VAL A 94 -16.74 -0.61 15.03
C VAL A 94 -15.53 -1.53 15.16
N LYS A 95 -15.31 -2.05 16.37
CA LYS A 95 -14.23 -3.00 16.63
C LYS A 95 -14.43 -4.24 15.75
N LEU A 96 -13.53 -4.43 14.80
CA LEU A 96 -13.53 -5.63 13.96
C LEU A 96 -13.14 -6.84 14.84
N PRO A 97 -13.79 -8.00 14.65
CA PRO A 97 -13.41 -9.22 15.35
C PRO A 97 -11.97 -9.59 14.99
N GLU A 98 -11.23 -10.18 15.93
CA GLU A 98 -9.87 -10.67 15.67
C GLU A 98 -9.93 -11.77 14.61
N GLN A 99 -9.33 -11.53 13.45
CA GLN A 99 -9.32 -12.48 12.34
C GLN A 99 -8.17 -13.47 12.51
N ARG A 100 -8.50 -14.74 12.75
CA ARG A 100 -7.53 -15.84 12.84
C ARG A 100 -7.30 -16.44 11.45
N VAL A 101 -6.60 -15.71 10.61
CA VAL A 101 -6.17 -16.19 9.29
C VAL A 101 -4.87 -16.99 9.46
N PRO A 102 -4.71 -18.17 8.83
CA PRO A 102 -3.43 -18.87 8.86
C PRO A 102 -2.34 -18.02 8.21
N SER A 103 -1.27 -17.71 8.95
CA SER A 103 -0.12 -16.99 8.39
C SER A 103 0.69 -17.90 7.48
N ARG A 104 1.01 -17.45 6.27
CA ARG A 104 1.66 -18.25 5.22
C ARG A 104 2.68 -17.50 4.36
N GLY A 105 2.98 -16.24 4.65
CA GLY A 105 3.99 -15.51 3.86
C GLY A 105 3.43 -14.95 2.55
N TRP A 106 2.19 -14.49 2.60
CA TRP A 106 1.38 -14.13 1.44
C TRP A 106 1.62 -12.69 0.98
N GLY A 107 2.10 -11.85 1.89
CA GLY A 107 2.13 -10.41 1.68
C GLY A 107 0.73 -9.83 1.85
N GLU A 108 0.68 -8.57 2.26
CA GLU A 108 -0.54 -7.95 2.73
C GLU A 108 -0.60 -6.49 2.25
N ASP A 109 -1.71 -6.14 1.60
CA ASP A 109 -2.09 -4.78 1.23
C ASP A 109 -2.82 -4.17 2.43
N PHE A 110 -2.51 -2.95 2.84
CA PHE A 110 -3.08 -2.32 4.02
C PHE A 110 -3.20 -0.79 3.91
N TRP A 111 -4.10 -0.21 4.70
CA TRP A 111 -4.31 1.23 4.75
C TRP A 111 -3.41 1.88 5.79
N ALA A 112 -2.78 2.99 5.42
CA ALA A 112 -2.08 3.86 6.36
C ALA A 112 -2.54 5.30 6.18
N ARG A 113 -2.68 6.01 7.31
CA ARG A 113 -3.04 7.43 7.34
C ARG A 113 -1.78 8.28 7.37
N VAL A 114 -1.57 9.09 6.33
CA VAL A 114 -0.42 9.99 6.22
C VAL A 114 -0.39 10.95 7.40
N ALA A 115 0.74 11.03 8.08
CA ALA A 115 1.00 11.92 9.19
C ALA A 115 1.92 13.08 8.77
N GLU A 116 2.90 12.79 7.91
CA GLU A 116 3.96 13.73 7.52
C GLU A 116 4.39 13.45 6.07
N ARG A 117 4.84 14.49 5.38
CA ARG A 117 5.42 14.42 4.03
C ARG A 117 6.60 15.37 3.90
N GLU A 118 7.71 14.88 3.35
CA GLU A 118 8.88 15.66 2.97
C GLU A 118 9.26 15.29 1.52
N GLY A 119 8.92 16.17 0.57
CA GLY A 119 9.12 15.90 -0.86
C GLY A 119 8.33 14.66 -1.31
N GLU A 120 9.03 13.62 -1.73
CA GLU A 120 8.47 12.33 -2.16
C GLU A 120 8.45 11.27 -1.05
N TYR A 121 8.91 11.61 0.15
CA TYR A 121 8.91 10.71 1.31
C TYR A 121 7.77 11.02 2.26
N PHE A 122 7.22 9.99 2.87
CA PHE A 122 6.05 10.06 3.74
C PHE A 122 6.29 9.28 5.03
N ALA A 123 5.71 9.76 6.11
CA ALA A 123 5.39 8.95 7.28
C ALA A 123 3.88 8.80 7.39
N ALA A 124 3.41 7.57 7.59
CA ALA A 124 2.01 7.27 7.84
C ALA A 124 1.85 6.36 9.06
N VAL A 125 0.67 6.37 9.64
CA VAL A 125 0.29 5.47 10.73
C VAL A 125 -0.58 4.37 10.16
N VAL A 126 -0.20 3.11 10.35
CA VAL A 126 -1.01 1.95 9.92
C VAL A 126 -2.38 2.03 10.58
N ASP A 127 -3.43 1.99 9.76
CA ASP A 127 -4.77 2.27 10.25
C ASP A 127 -5.52 1.01 10.66
N ASN A 128 -5.25 -0.13 10.02
CA ASN A 128 -5.96 -1.39 10.21
C ASN A 128 -5.09 -2.47 10.88
N PRO A 129 -5.69 -3.42 11.65
CA PRO A 129 -5.00 -4.63 12.09
C PRO A 129 -4.50 -5.46 10.90
N LEU A 130 -3.27 -5.96 10.98
CA LEU A 130 -2.64 -6.77 9.92
C LEU A 130 -2.67 -8.25 10.30
N TYR A 131 -3.09 -9.10 9.37
CA TYR A 131 -3.22 -10.55 9.56
C TYR A 131 -1.87 -11.21 9.76
N GLU A 132 -0.85 -10.79 9.02
CA GLU A 132 0.49 -11.38 9.08
C GLU A 132 1.47 -10.59 9.96
N ALA A 133 0.96 -9.73 10.85
CA ALA A 133 1.75 -8.89 11.75
C ALA A 133 2.88 -9.64 12.48
N ARG A 134 2.68 -10.92 12.79
CA ARG A 134 3.70 -11.77 13.44
C ARG A 134 4.86 -12.15 12.52
N LEU A 135 4.67 -12.16 11.22
CA LEU A 135 5.69 -12.48 10.22
C LEU A 135 6.49 -11.26 9.80
N HIS A 136 5.86 -10.11 9.57
CA HIS A 136 6.57 -8.91 9.11
C HIS A 136 6.87 -7.90 10.22
N GLY A 137 6.26 -8.04 11.40
CA GLY A 137 6.52 -7.21 12.58
C GLY A 137 5.74 -5.89 12.64
N LEU A 138 5.15 -5.46 11.52
CA LEU A 138 4.28 -4.27 11.43
C LEU A 138 2.90 -4.53 12.03
N ARG A 139 2.39 -3.57 12.82
CA ARG A 139 1.08 -3.63 13.49
C ARG A 139 0.26 -2.39 13.22
N ALA A 140 -1.04 -2.47 13.50
CA ALA A 140 -1.90 -1.29 13.59
C ALA A 140 -1.27 -0.25 14.53
N ARG A 141 -1.39 1.03 14.15
CA ARG A 141 -0.84 2.19 14.85
C ARG A 141 0.67 2.35 14.84
N ASP A 142 1.41 1.42 14.23
CA ASP A 142 2.83 1.64 13.96
C ASP A 142 3.02 2.75 12.91
N THR A 143 4.11 3.49 13.03
CA THR A 143 4.54 4.44 12.00
C THR A 143 5.34 3.72 10.95
N ILE A 144 4.97 3.93 9.68
CA ILE A 144 5.68 3.43 8.52
C ILE A 144 6.20 4.59 7.67
N ILE A 145 7.43 4.45 7.18
CA ILE A 145 8.09 5.40 6.29
C ILE A 145 8.15 4.79 4.90
N PHE A 146 7.90 5.59 3.86
CA PHE A 146 7.88 5.14 2.47
C PHE A 146 8.14 6.29 1.49
N HIS A 147 8.62 5.93 0.29
CA HIS A 147 8.67 6.81 -0.89
C HIS A 147 7.33 6.76 -1.65
N SER A 148 6.99 7.80 -2.42
CA SER A 148 5.75 7.90 -3.22
C SER A 148 5.52 6.72 -4.17
N ASP A 149 6.58 6.06 -4.62
CA ASP A 149 6.52 4.85 -5.44
C ASP A 149 5.84 3.66 -4.76
N HIS A 150 5.79 3.63 -3.44
CA HIS A 150 5.13 2.56 -2.69
C HIS A 150 3.62 2.77 -2.56
N ILE A 151 3.08 3.92 -2.97
CA ILE A 151 1.63 4.20 -2.91
C ILE A 151 0.92 3.40 -4.00
N LEU A 152 0.11 2.42 -3.59
CA LEU A 152 -0.63 1.54 -4.48
C LEU A 152 -2.06 1.99 -4.74
N ALA A 153 -2.65 2.73 -3.79
CA ALA A 153 -3.94 3.39 -3.97
C ALA A 153 -4.04 4.61 -3.06
N ILE A 154 -4.94 5.53 -3.42
CA ILE A 154 -5.37 6.63 -2.55
C ILE A 154 -6.85 6.43 -2.28
N HIS A 155 -7.25 6.49 -1.02
CA HIS A 155 -8.63 6.18 -0.64
C HIS A 155 -9.60 7.16 -1.33
N PRO A 156 -10.72 6.69 -1.92
CA PRO A 156 -11.64 7.52 -2.69
C PRO A 156 -12.22 8.73 -1.95
N ILE A 157 -12.27 8.67 -0.61
CA ILE A 157 -12.77 9.77 0.23
C ILE A 157 -12.00 11.09 0.03
N HIS A 158 -10.75 11.03 -0.45
CA HIS A 158 -9.92 12.22 -0.66
C HIS A 158 -9.98 12.78 -2.08
N ARG A 159 -10.71 12.15 -3.01
CA ARG A 159 -10.68 12.52 -4.43
C ARG A 159 -11.15 13.94 -4.69
N GLU A 160 -12.24 14.36 -4.05
CA GLU A 160 -12.80 15.70 -4.25
C GLU A 160 -11.84 16.78 -3.74
N GLU A 161 -11.36 16.64 -2.51
CA GLU A 161 -10.40 17.56 -1.91
C GLU A 161 -9.11 17.64 -2.74
N MET A 162 -8.64 16.50 -3.25
CA MET A 162 -7.46 16.42 -4.10
C MET A 162 -7.62 17.23 -5.37
N VAL A 163 -8.74 17.05 -6.10
CA VAL A 163 -9.02 17.78 -7.34
C VAL A 163 -9.17 19.28 -7.08
N LEU A 164 -9.82 19.67 -5.98
CA LEU A 164 -9.94 21.07 -5.58
C LEU A 164 -8.59 21.72 -5.25
N GLY A 165 -7.60 20.92 -4.85
CA GLY A 165 -6.25 21.36 -4.55
C GLY A 165 -5.31 21.49 -5.76
N MET A 166 -5.74 21.09 -6.96
CA MET A 166 -4.89 21.09 -8.16
C MET A 166 -4.81 22.46 -8.83
N ASP A 167 -3.63 22.79 -9.36
CA ASP A 167 -3.48 23.92 -10.27
C ASP A 167 -3.92 23.57 -11.70
N ALA A 168 -3.90 24.56 -12.60
CA ALA A 168 -4.31 24.36 -13.99
C ALA A 168 -3.43 23.36 -14.76
N VAL A 169 -2.15 23.23 -14.40
CA VAL A 169 -1.20 22.32 -15.05
C VAL A 169 -1.51 20.89 -14.61
N ASP A 170 -1.73 20.68 -13.31
CA ASP A 170 -2.09 19.40 -12.74
C ASP A 170 -3.46 18.93 -13.22
N LEU A 171 -4.46 19.81 -13.27
CA LEU A 171 -5.78 19.49 -13.83
C LEU A 171 -5.70 19.05 -15.29
N LYS A 172 -4.90 19.75 -16.10
CA LYS A 172 -4.67 19.36 -17.50
C LYS A 172 -3.99 18.00 -17.60
N THR A 173 -3.02 17.73 -16.75
CA THR A 173 -2.32 16.44 -16.68
C THR A 173 -3.26 15.31 -16.29
N LEU A 174 -4.08 15.52 -15.25
CA LEU A 174 -5.11 14.58 -14.81
C LEU A 174 -6.12 14.29 -15.94
N ALA A 175 -6.63 15.34 -16.60
CA ALA A 175 -7.58 15.18 -17.69
C ALA A 175 -6.98 14.41 -18.89
N THR A 176 -5.71 14.67 -19.21
CA THR A 176 -4.99 13.98 -20.30
C THR A 176 -4.81 12.51 -19.98
N TRP A 177 -4.40 12.19 -18.75
CA TRP A 177 -4.28 10.81 -18.30
C TRP A 177 -5.64 10.09 -18.27
N LEU A 178 -6.70 10.71 -17.74
CA LEU A 178 -8.04 10.11 -17.74
C LEU A 178 -8.55 9.82 -19.16
N ALA A 179 -8.14 10.59 -20.16
CA ALA A 179 -8.49 10.32 -21.56
C ALA A 179 -7.81 9.05 -22.10
N THR A 180 -6.62 8.68 -21.60
CA THR A 180 -5.95 7.42 -22.00
C THR A 180 -6.57 6.18 -21.36
N GLN A 181 -7.30 6.35 -20.25
CA GLN A 181 -7.98 5.26 -19.54
C GLN A 181 -9.36 4.90 -20.13
N ARG A 182 -9.87 5.67 -21.10
CA ARG A 182 -11.18 5.44 -21.76
C ARG A 182 -11.08 4.54 -23.01
N GLY A 183 -9.92 3.91 -23.22
CA GLY A 183 -9.66 2.97 -24.32
C GLY A 183 -10.09 1.55 -24.00
#